data_AF-A0A2A9GQQ4-F1
#
_entry.id   AF-A0A2A9GQQ4-F1
#
_cell.length_a   1.000
_cell.length_b   1.000
_cell.length_c   1.000
_cell.angle_alpha   90.00
_cell.angle_beta   90.00
_cell.angle_gamma   90.00
#
_symmetry.space_group_name_H-M   'P 1'
#
loop_
_entity.id
_entity.type
_entity.pdbx_description
1 polymer ?
#
loop_
_entity_poly.entity_id
_entity_poly.type
_entity_poly.pdbx_seq_one_letter_code
_entity_poly.pdbx_strand_id
1 'polypeptide(L)'
;MPESNATEELLSLLRLEREAIRSADFADLVGLSDRKERAMAALADLDRDTVEQIRALARENQTLLAAALAGVRAAQARLKTIVTAAKGFDSYDKEGRPQPIRRGSGDFERRA
;
A
#
# COMPACT_ATOMS: atom_id res chain seq x y z
N MET A 1 -4.75 12.13 -37.60
CA MET A 1 -3.72 11.45 -36.76
C MET A 1 -4.14 11.48 -35.29
N PRO A 2 -5.07 10.64 -34.82
CA PRO A 2 -5.45 10.55 -33.41
C PRO A 2 -4.74 9.43 -32.62
N GLU A 3 -4.14 8.44 -33.29
CA GLU A 3 -3.61 7.19 -32.70
C GLU A 3 -2.34 7.38 -31.87
N SER A 4 -1.43 8.29 -32.28
CA SER A 4 -0.24 8.61 -31.50
C SER A 4 -0.57 9.27 -30.16
N ASN A 5 -1.70 9.98 -30.07
CA ASN A 5 -2.08 10.70 -28.86
C ASN A 5 -2.54 9.74 -27.76
N ALA A 6 -3.38 8.75 -28.07
CA ALA A 6 -3.84 7.76 -27.09
C ALA A 6 -2.69 6.92 -26.51
N THR A 7 -1.72 6.59 -27.37
CA THR A 7 -0.49 5.88 -26.98
C THR A 7 0.37 6.71 -26.01
N GLU A 8 0.66 7.96 -26.37
CA GLU A 8 1.43 8.88 -25.54
C GLU A 8 0.71 9.16 -24.21
N GLU A 9 -0.61 9.32 -24.24
CA GLU A 9 -1.45 9.47 -23.05
C GLU A 9 -1.30 8.25 -22.13
N LEU A 10 -1.43 7.03 -22.65
CA LEU A 10 -1.28 5.82 -21.83
C LEU A 10 0.13 5.70 -21.23
N LEU A 11 1.18 6.00 -21.99
CA LEU A 11 2.56 6.01 -21.48
C LEU A 11 2.73 7.05 -20.35
N SER A 12 2.12 8.22 -20.49
CA SER A 12 2.13 9.26 -19.47
C SER A 12 1.39 8.83 -18.20
N LEU A 13 0.24 8.16 -18.35
CA LEU A 13 -0.55 7.63 -17.23
C LEU A 13 0.21 6.55 -16.46
N LEU A 14 0.92 5.66 -17.16
CA LEU A 14 1.77 4.64 -16.53
C LEU A 14 2.94 5.27 -15.77
N ARG A 15 3.51 6.37 -16.26
CA ARG A 15 4.54 7.12 -15.53
C ARG A 15 3.97 7.83 -14.30
N LEU A 16 2.78 8.42 -14.41
CA LEU A 16 2.11 9.08 -13.28
C LEU A 16 1.76 8.07 -12.17
N GLU A 17 1.26 6.89 -12.55
CA GLU A 17 0.95 5.80 -11.62
C GLU A 17 2.21 5.36 -10.86
N ARG A 18 3.34 5.25 -11.54
CA ARG A 18 4.62 4.93 -10.89
C ARG A 18 4.97 5.95 -9.81
N GLU A 19 4.83 7.23 -10.12
CA GLU A 19 5.15 8.29 -9.16
C GLU A 19 4.19 8.28 -7.97
N ALA A 20 2.89 8.12 -8.22
CA ALA A 20 1.87 8.02 -7.17
C ALA A 20 2.11 6.82 -6.23
N ILE A 21 2.49 5.65 -6.77
CA ILE A 21 2.85 4.48 -5.94
C ILE A 21 4.07 4.78 -5.08
N ARG A 22 5.08 5.48 -5.64
CA ARG A 22 6.32 5.80 -4.92
C ARG A 22 6.13 6.87 -3.86
N SER A 23 5.26 7.85 -4.09
CA SER A 23 4.90 8.89 -3.12
C SER A 23 3.91 8.39 -2.05
N ALA A 24 3.40 7.16 -2.20
CA ALA A 24 2.32 6.59 -1.40
C ALA A 24 1.00 7.40 -1.47
N ASP A 25 0.79 8.16 -2.55
CA ASP A 25 -0.46 8.87 -2.81
C ASP A 25 -1.46 7.95 -3.55
N PHE A 26 -2.06 7.04 -2.78
CA PHE A 26 -2.96 6.04 -3.33
C PHE A 26 -4.34 6.59 -3.72
N ALA A 27 -4.68 7.82 -3.31
CA ALA A 27 -5.97 8.43 -3.66
C ALA A 27 -6.04 8.72 -5.17
N ASP A 28 -4.94 9.20 -5.73
CA ASP A 28 -4.82 9.53 -7.15
C ASP A 28 -4.85 8.29 -8.07
N LEU A 29 -4.55 7.10 -7.54
CA LEU A 29 -4.58 5.85 -8.31
C LEU A 29 -5.99 5.48 -8.79
N VAL A 30 -7.04 5.85 -8.05
CA VAL A 30 -8.42 5.55 -8.43
C VAL A 30 -8.77 6.32 -9.71
N GLY A 31 -8.46 7.61 -9.76
CA GLY A 31 -8.70 8.46 -10.94
C GLY A 31 -7.84 8.08 -12.15
N LEU A 32 -6.67 7.46 -11.92
CA LEU A 32 -5.81 6.94 -12.98
C LEU A 32 -6.37 5.68 -13.64
N SER A 33 -7.11 4.84 -12.92
CA SER A 33 -7.71 3.62 -13.49
C SER A 33 -8.68 3.95 -14.61
N ASP A 34 -9.62 4.86 -14.37
CA ASP A 34 -10.65 5.24 -15.34
C ASP A 34 -10.07 5.93 -16.59
N ARG A 35 -8.94 6.64 -16.42
CA ARG A 35 -8.22 7.27 -17.54
C ARG A 35 -7.49 6.23 -18.38
N LYS A 36 -6.84 5.25 -17.73
CA LYS A 36 -6.17 4.14 -18.43
C LYS A 36 -7.16 3.30 -19.23
N GLU A 37 -8.33 3.00 -18.67
CA GLU A 37 -9.36 2.22 -19.37
C GLU A 37 -9.85 2.92 -20.64
N ARG A 38 -10.09 4.24 -20.56
CA ARG A 38 -10.44 5.06 -21.74
C ARG A 38 -9.31 5.14 -22.76
N ALA A 39 -8.07 5.36 -22.32
CA ALA A 39 -6.92 5.40 -23.21
C ALA A 39 -6.71 4.06 -23.92
N MET A 40 -6.84 2.94 -23.19
CA MET A 40 -6.75 1.59 -23.76
C MET A 40 -7.84 1.31 -24.79
N ALA A 41 -9.08 1.74 -24.53
CA ALA A 41 -10.18 1.59 -25.48
C ALA A 41 -9.99 2.40 -26.78
N ALA A 42 -9.19 3.47 -26.73
CA ALA A 42 -8.85 4.31 -27.87
C ALA A 42 -7.61 3.83 -28.64
N LEU A 43 -6.93 2.77 -28.19
CA LEU A 43 -5.78 2.20 -28.90
C LEU A 43 -6.25 1.41 -30.13
N ALA A 44 -5.70 1.74 -31.29
CA ALA A 44 -5.84 0.98 -32.52
C ALA A 44 -4.49 0.93 -33.25
N ASP A 45 -4.23 -0.17 -33.95
CA ASP A 45 -3.03 -0.40 -34.79
C ASP A 45 -1.68 0.00 -34.17
N LEU A 46 -1.39 -0.58 -33.00
CA LEU A 46 -0.08 -0.43 -32.36
C LEU A 46 0.99 -1.31 -33.00
N ASP A 47 2.17 -0.74 -33.20
CA ASP A 47 3.36 -1.50 -33.55
C ASP A 47 3.85 -2.35 -32.37
N ARG A 48 4.64 -3.38 -32.71
CA ARG A 48 5.14 -4.35 -31.72
C ARG A 48 5.98 -3.68 -30.63
N ASP A 49 6.81 -2.70 -30.98
CA ASP A 49 7.74 -2.09 -30.03
C ASP A 49 7.00 -1.26 -28.99
N THR A 50 5.98 -0.50 -29.43
CA THR A 50 5.09 0.24 -28.53
C THR A 50 4.31 -0.69 -27.59
N VAL A 51 3.78 -1.81 -28.09
CA VAL A 51 3.08 -2.80 -27.25
C VAL A 51 4.01 -3.36 -26.17
N GLU A 52 5.24 -3.74 -26.54
CA GLU A 52 6.21 -4.24 -25.57
C GLU A 52 6.62 -3.17 -24.54
N GLN A 53 6.74 -1.91 -24.96
CA GLN A 53 7.02 -0.80 -24.05
C GLN A 53 5.90 -0.60 -23.02
N ILE A 54 4.64 -0.55 -23.46
CA ILE A 54 3.47 -0.43 -22.59
C ILE A 54 3.44 -1.61 -21.61
N ARG A 55 3.69 -2.83 -22.11
CA ARG A 55 3.69 -4.05 -21.30
C ARG A 55 4.78 -4.05 -20.22
N ALA A 56 5.98 -3.58 -20.55
CA ALA A 56 7.08 -3.46 -19.61
C ALA A 56 6.72 -2.48 -18.47
N LEU A 57 6.25 -1.28 -18.82
CA LEU A 57 5.83 -0.27 -17.85
C LEU A 57 4.70 -0.76 -16.95
N ALA A 58 3.69 -1.42 -17.51
CA ALA A 58 2.57 -1.97 -16.76
C ALA A 58 3.02 -3.05 -15.76
N ARG A 59 3.93 -3.96 -16.17
CA ARG A 59 4.48 -5.00 -15.27
C ARG A 59 5.29 -4.40 -14.12
N GLU A 60 6.10 -3.38 -14.40
CA GLU A 60 6.86 -2.67 -13.38
C GLU A 60 5.92 -2.02 -12.36
N ASN A 61 4.88 -1.34 -12.83
CA ASN A 61 3.88 -0.70 -11.95
C ASN A 61 3.13 -1.74 -11.11
N GLN A 62 2.73 -2.87 -11.70
CA GLN A 62 2.06 -3.97 -10.97
C GLN A 62 2.96 -4.51 -9.84
N THR A 63 4.25 -4.66 -10.13
CA THR A 63 5.25 -5.12 -9.15
C THR A 63 5.40 -4.11 -8.00
N LEU A 64 5.50 -2.81 -8.33
CA LEU A 64 5.59 -1.73 -7.34
C LEU A 64 4.34 -1.67 -6.46
N LEU A 65 3.15 -1.76 -7.05
CA LEU A 65 1.89 -1.72 -6.32
C LEU A 65 1.77 -2.91 -5.35
N ALA A 66 2.17 -4.11 -5.79
CA ALA A 66 2.19 -5.29 -4.94
C ALA A 66 3.15 -5.12 -3.75
N ALA A 67 4.34 -4.56 -3.98
CA ALA A 67 5.30 -4.26 -2.93
C ALA A 67 4.78 -3.22 -1.94
N ALA A 68 4.15 -2.14 -2.43
CA ALA A 68 3.52 -1.12 -1.59
C ALA A 68 2.41 -1.71 -0.71
N LEU A 69 1.55 -2.56 -1.28
CA LEU A 69 0.48 -3.25 -0.54
C LEU A 69 1.04 -4.17 0.55
N ALA A 70 2.11 -4.90 0.27
CA ALA A 70 2.79 -5.72 1.27
C ALA A 70 3.35 -4.86 2.43
N GLY A 71 3.94 -3.71 2.11
CA GLY A 71 4.44 -2.74 3.10
C GLY A 71 3.34 -2.20 4.01
N VAL A 72 2.20 -1.78 3.43
CA VAL A 72 1.04 -1.29 4.20
C VAL A 72 0.52 -2.38 5.15
N ARG A 73 0.39 -3.62 4.67
CA ARG A 73 -0.05 -4.76 5.51
C ARG A 73 0.92 -5.03 6.66
N ALA A 74 2.23 -4.96 6.40
CA ALA A 74 3.24 -5.13 7.43
C ALA A 74 3.17 -4.03 8.51
N ALA A 75 2.97 -2.77 8.09
CA ALA A 75 2.77 -1.66 9.01
C ALA A 75 1.50 -1.82 9.87
N GLN A 76 0.39 -2.23 9.26
CA GLN A 76 -0.86 -2.54 9.97
C GLN A 76 -0.68 -3.66 10.99
N ALA A 77 0.02 -4.74 10.62
CA ALA A 77 0.33 -5.84 11.53
C ALA A 77 1.19 -5.36 12.71
N ARG A 78 2.19 -4.51 12.45
CA ARG A 78 3.04 -3.93 13.48
C ARG A 78 2.27 -3.05 14.46
N LEU A 79 1.38 -2.20 13.95
CA LEU A 79 0.50 -1.35 14.77
C LEU A 79 -0.45 -2.20 15.62
N LYS A 80 -1.05 -3.25 15.05
CA LYS A 80 -1.90 -4.18 15.80
C LYS A 80 -1.14 -4.80 16.98
N THR A 81 0.08 -5.25 16.78
CA THR A 81 0.91 -5.81 17.86
C THR A 81 1.19 -4.78 18.95
N ILE A 82 1.50 -3.52 18.59
CA ILE A 82 1.74 -2.44 19.56
C ILE A 82 0.47 -2.16 20.37
N VAL A 83 -0.68 -2.03 19.70
CA VAL A 83 -1.97 -1.76 20.35
C VAL A 83 -2.37 -2.90 21.28
N THR A 84 -2.22 -4.17 20.86
CA THR A 84 -2.51 -5.33 21.69
C THR A 84 -1.59 -5.40 22.91
N ALA A 85 -0.28 -5.16 22.74
CA ALA A 85 0.66 -5.14 23.86
C ALA A 85 0.39 -3.99 24.84
N ALA A 86 -0.05 -2.83 24.35
CA ALA A 86 -0.42 -1.67 25.16
C ALA A 86 -1.71 -1.88 25.97
N LYS A 87 -2.61 -2.77 25.54
CA LYS A 87 -3.85 -3.11 26.27
C LYS A 87 -3.63 -3.91 27.55
N GLY A 88 -2.38 -4.30 27.84
CA GLY A 88 -1.97 -4.96 29.07
C GLY A 88 -1.81 -6.46 28.89
N PHE A 89 -0.81 -7.01 29.57
CA PHE A 89 -0.70 -8.45 29.79
C PHE A 89 -1.74 -8.83 30.86
N ASP A 90 -2.73 -9.65 30.51
CA ASP A 90 -3.48 -10.39 31.53
C ASP A 90 -2.54 -11.45 32.09
N SER A 91 -1.95 -11.18 33.26
CA SER A 91 -1.22 -12.21 33.99
C SER A 91 -2.23 -12.94 34.85
N TYR A 92 -2.24 -14.27 34.75
CA TYR A 92 -2.93 -15.10 35.72
C TYR A 92 -2.14 -15.06 37.03
N ASP A 93 -2.83 -14.84 38.15
CA ASP A 93 -2.22 -15.00 39.47
C ASP A 93 -1.95 -16.48 39.77
N LYS A 94 -1.32 -16.76 40.91
CA LYS A 94 -0.99 -18.14 41.36
C LYS A 94 -2.25 -18.98 41.65
N GLU A 95 -3.44 -18.37 41.66
CA GLU A 95 -4.75 -18.98 41.90
C GLU A 95 -5.57 -19.12 40.59
N GLY A 96 -5.00 -18.76 39.43
CA GLY A 96 -5.65 -18.89 38.11
C GLY A 96 -6.63 -17.78 37.76
N ARG A 97 -6.65 -16.66 38.49
CA ARG A 97 -7.55 -15.53 38.20
C ARG A 97 -6.88 -14.53 37.25
N PRO A 98 -7.58 -14.01 36.22
CA PRO A 98 -7.03 -13.00 35.32
C PRO A 98 -6.87 -11.66 36.07
N GLN A 99 -5.63 -11.20 36.21
CA GLN A 99 -5.33 -9.87 36.75
C GLN A 99 -4.75 -8.98 35.63
N PRO A 100 -5.42 -7.87 35.28
CA PRO A 100 -4.91 -6.99 34.23
C PRO A 100 -3.68 -6.23 34.73
N ILE A 101 -2.50 -6.55 34.22
CA ILE A 101 -1.29 -5.75 34.46
C ILE A 101 -1.35 -4.54 33.53
N ARG A 102 -2.00 -3.48 34.02
CA ARG A 102 -1.90 -2.16 33.40
C ARG A 102 -0.56 -1.56 33.78
N ARG A 103 0.17 -1.00 32.81
CA ARG A 103 1.35 -0.17 33.05
C ARG A 103 0.91 1.17 33.66
N GLY A 104 0.46 1.14 34.90
CA GLY A 104 0.15 2.32 35.70
C GLY A 104 1.44 2.83 36.33
N SER A 105 1.79 4.08 36.04
CA SER A 105 2.65 4.90 36.87
C SER A 105 2.12 4.92 38.31
N GLY A 106 2.86 4.34 39.26
CA GLY A 106 2.44 4.34 40.66
C GLY A 106 3.33 3.49 41.56
N ASP A 107 4.28 4.17 42.19
CA ASP A 107 4.90 3.87 43.48
C ASP A 107 5.54 2.49 43.71
N PHE A 108 6.84 2.42 43.42
CA PHE A 108 7.72 1.42 44.04
C PHE A 108 7.94 1.84 45.51
N GLU A 109 7.05 1.40 46.39
CA GLU A 109 7.26 1.52 47.84
C GLU A 109 8.40 0.57 48.23
N ARG A 110 9.57 1.17 48.51
CA ARG A 110 10.79 0.51 48.98
C ARG A 110 10.55 0.03 50.41
N ARG A 111 10.40 -1.29 50.63
CA ARG A 111 10.42 -1.87 51.97
C ARG A 111 11.85 -2.18 52.40
N ALA A 112 12.19 -1.63 53.57
CA ALA A 112 13.40 -1.82 54.34
C ALA A 112 13.57 -3.27 54.82
#